data_AF-A0A366GJQ4-F1
#
_entry.id   AF-A0A366GJQ4-F1
#
_cell.length_a   1.000
_cell.length_b   1.000
_cell.length_c   1.000
_cell.angle_alpha   90.00
_cell.angle_beta   90.00
_cell.angle_gamma   90.00
#
_symmetry.space_group_name_H-M   'P 1'
#
loop_
_entity.id
_entity.type
_entity.pdbx_description
1 polymer ?
#
loop_
_entity_poly.entity_id
_entity_poly.type
_entity_poly.pdbx_seq_one_letter_code
_entity_poly.pdbx_strand_id
1 'polypeptide(L)'
;MELLAKTRKLNALLQSAAGKPVNFREMSDTMCEVIEANVFVVSRRGKLLGYAIHQQIENERMKHMLAERQFPEEYTQSLFNVTETSSNLGVDSDYTAFPVENRELFGQGLTTIVPIVGGGERLGTLVLARLGQEFLDDDLILAEYSSTVVGMEILREKAEEIEEEARSKAVVQMAISSLSYSELEAIEHIFEELNGTEGLLVASKIADRVGITRSVIVNALRKLESAGVIESRSLGMKGTYIKVLNDKFLQELAKLKTN
;
A
#
# COMPACT_ATOMS: atom_id res chain seq x y z
N MET A 1 27.67 4.29 -20.51
CA MET A 1 26.54 4.49 -21.45
C MET A 1 26.24 5.97 -21.52
N GLU A 2 25.79 6.51 -22.66
CA GLU A 2 25.30 7.90 -22.70
C GLU A 2 24.09 8.05 -21.75
N LEU A 3 24.09 9.12 -20.95
CA LEU A 3 23.02 9.47 -20.00
C LEU A 3 21.61 9.38 -20.65
N LEU A 4 21.50 9.78 -21.92
CA LEU A 4 20.25 9.70 -22.69
C LEU A 4 19.71 8.27 -22.84
N ALA A 5 20.56 7.27 -22.97
CA ALA A 5 20.13 5.88 -23.05
C ALA A 5 19.55 5.41 -21.70
N LYS A 6 20.19 5.81 -20.59
CA LYS A 6 19.74 5.51 -19.22
C LYS A 6 18.39 6.17 -18.93
N THR A 7 18.20 7.43 -19.29
CA THR A 7 16.92 8.14 -19.10
C THR A 7 15.79 7.55 -19.95
N ARG A 8 16.07 7.11 -21.18
CA ARG A 8 15.09 6.40 -22.03
C ARG A 8 14.65 5.08 -21.43
N LYS A 9 15.58 4.33 -20.83
CA LYS A 9 15.27 3.07 -20.16
C LYS A 9 14.36 3.29 -18.94
N LEU A 10 14.65 4.31 -18.13
CA LEU A 10 13.78 4.68 -17.00
C LEU A 10 12.37 5.05 -17.49
N ASN A 11 12.27 5.84 -18.57
CA ASN A 11 10.98 6.22 -19.16
C ASN A 11 10.16 5.04 -19.69
N ALA A 12 10.82 4.08 -20.36
CA ALA A 12 10.14 2.91 -20.92
C ALA A 12 9.44 2.08 -19.83
N LEU A 13 10.08 1.96 -18.66
CA LEU A 13 9.47 1.29 -17.51
C LEU A 13 8.16 1.99 -17.10
N LEU A 14 8.18 3.31 -16.94
CA LEU A 14 7.01 4.07 -16.50
C LEU A 14 5.85 4.00 -17.47
N GLN A 15 6.15 4.07 -18.76
CA GLN A 15 5.14 3.90 -19.81
C GLN A 15 4.52 2.51 -19.79
N SER A 16 5.29 1.47 -19.44
CA SER A 16 4.81 0.09 -19.34
C SER A 16 4.04 -0.23 -18.04
N ALA A 17 4.30 0.55 -16.98
CA ALA A 17 3.62 0.47 -15.70
C ALA A 17 2.26 1.20 -15.71
N ALA A 18 2.03 2.10 -16.67
CA ALA A 18 0.78 2.83 -16.81
C ALA A 18 -0.42 1.89 -16.98
N GLY A 19 -1.45 2.08 -16.14
CA GLY A 19 -2.67 1.26 -16.13
C GLY A 19 -2.54 -0.07 -15.37
N LYS A 20 -1.42 -0.32 -14.70
CA LYS A 20 -1.23 -1.45 -13.78
C LYS A 20 -1.01 -0.93 -12.35
N PRO A 21 -1.29 -1.77 -11.33
CA PRO A 21 -0.91 -1.45 -9.95
C PRO A 21 0.58 -1.12 -9.86
N VAL A 22 0.92 -0.15 -9.00
CA VAL A 22 2.29 0.31 -8.80
C VAL A 22 3.20 -0.83 -8.33
N ASN A 23 4.37 -0.98 -8.97
CA ASN A 23 5.36 -2.01 -8.62
C ASN A 23 6.73 -1.39 -8.30
N PHE A 24 6.90 -0.96 -7.05
CA PHE A 24 8.16 -0.35 -6.58
C PHE A 24 9.38 -1.28 -6.69
N ARG A 25 9.19 -2.60 -6.73
CA ARG A 25 10.30 -3.54 -6.90
C ARG A 25 10.90 -3.43 -8.30
N GLU A 26 10.06 -3.47 -9.34
CA GLU A 26 10.49 -3.34 -10.74
C GLU A 26 11.10 -1.96 -11.03
N MET A 27 10.57 -0.92 -10.37
CA MET A 27 11.17 0.42 -10.37
C MET A 27 12.55 0.43 -9.75
N SER A 28 12.71 -0.20 -8.59
CA SER A 28 14.00 -0.28 -7.91
C SER A 28 15.02 -1.06 -8.74
N ASP A 29 14.62 -2.16 -9.36
CA ASP A 29 15.49 -2.98 -10.24
C ASP A 29 16.00 -2.15 -11.42
N THR A 30 15.12 -1.38 -12.07
CA THR A 30 15.50 -0.51 -13.19
C THR A 30 16.43 0.61 -12.74
N MET A 31 16.15 1.25 -11.60
CA MET A 31 17.02 2.28 -11.02
C MET A 31 18.40 1.72 -10.67
N CYS A 32 18.43 0.53 -10.09
CA CYS A 32 19.66 -0.17 -9.72
C CYS A 32 20.54 -0.44 -10.95
N GLU A 33 19.93 -0.82 -12.07
CA GLU A 33 20.65 -1.05 -13.32
C GLU A 33 21.15 0.25 -13.96
N VAL A 34 20.33 1.31 -14.02
CA VAL A 34 20.72 2.55 -14.70
C VAL A 34 21.68 3.41 -13.87
N ILE A 35 21.54 3.43 -12.55
CA ILE A 35 22.40 4.19 -11.63
C ILE A 35 23.66 3.38 -11.24
N GLU A 36 23.62 2.05 -11.43
CA GLU A 36 24.72 1.14 -11.07
C GLU A 36 25.04 1.21 -9.56
N ALA A 37 23.99 1.20 -8.74
CA ALA A 37 24.04 1.33 -7.28
C ALA A 37 22.93 0.52 -6.60
N ASN A 38 23.11 0.20 -5.32
CA ASN A 38 22.03 -0.31 -4.48
C ASN A 38 20.95 0.78 -4.33
N VAL A 39 19.69 0.38 -4.42
CA VAL A 39 18.53 1.27 -4.39
C VAL A 39 17.60 0.84 -3.26
N PHE A 40 17.20 1.81 -2.44
CA PHE A 40 16.18 1.62 -1.40
C PHE A 40 15.16 2.74 -1.47
N VAL A 41 13.89 2.38 -1.71
CA VAL A 41 12.76 3.30 -1.68
C VAL A 41 12.10 3.20 -0.32
N VAL A 42 12.33 4.22 0.52
CA VAL A 42 11.92 4.23 1.92
C VAL A 42 10.71 5.15 2.10
N SER A 43 9.64 4.63 2.69
CA SER A 43 8.46 5.44 3.03
C SER A 43 8.73 6.38 4.21
N ARG A 44 7.80 7.30 4.47
CA ARG A 44 7.80 8.17 5.66
C ARG A 44 7.94 7.45 7.00
N ARG A 45 7.60 6.16 7.08
CA ARG A 45 7.64 5.37 8.32
C ARG A 45 8.73 4.30 8.31
N GLY A 46 9.65 4.35 7.35
CA GLY A 46 10.77 3.41 7.27
C GLY A 46 10.45 2.10 6.56
N LYS A 47 9.18 1.87 6.20
CA LYS A 47 8.79 0.74 5.34
C LYS A 47 9.52 0.84 3.99
N LEU A 48 10.20 -0.22 3.60
CA LEU A 48 10.78 -0.39 2.27
C LEU A 48 9.66 -0.68 1.28
N LEU A 49 9.33 0.30 0.45
CA LEU A 49 8.35 0.16 -0.63
C LEU A 49 8.91 -0.74 -1.74
N GLY A 50 10.18 -0.55 -2.07
CA GLY A 50 10.95 -1.35 -3.01
C GLY A 50 12.44 -1.23 -2.73
N TYR A 51 13.22 -2.22 -3.15
CA TYR A 51 14.67 -2.16 -3.12
C TYR A 51 15.26 -3.07 -4.20
N ALA A 52 16.50 -2.78 -4.58
CA ALA A 52 17.30 -3.60 -5.48
C ALA A 52 18.77 -3.50 -5.09
N ILE A 53 19.48 -4.63 -5.20
CA ILE A 53 20.87 -4.77 -4.75
C ILE A 53 21.76 -4.99 -5.96
N HIS A 54 22.62 -4.02 -6.24
CA HIS A 54 23.67 -4.09 -7.24
C HIS A 54 24.92 -4.81 -6.71
N GLN A 55 25.30 -4.50 -5.46
CA GLN A 55 26.43 -5.07 -4.76
C GLN A 55 25.96 -5.64 -3.42
N GLN A 56 26.07 -6.95 -3.27
CA GLN A 56 25.63 -7.65 -2.07
C GLN A 56 26.53 -7.32 -0.88
N ILE A 57 25.90 -6.88 0.21
CA ILE A 57 26.56 -6.56 1.47
C ILE A 57 26.33 -7.75 2.40
N GLU A 58 27.39 -8.50 2.72
CA GLU A 58 27.33 -9.60 3.69
C GLU A 58 27.30 -9.03 5.11
N ASN A 59 26.09 -8.76 5.59
CA ASN A 59 25.83 -8.31 6.95
C ASN A 59 24.46 -8.80 7.43
N GLU A 60 24.41 -9.46 8.59
CA GLU A 60 23.19 -10.07 9.11
C GLU A 60 22.11 -9.05 9.45
N ARG A 61 22.49 -7.87 9.98
CA ARG A 61 21.55 -6.78 10.27
C ARG A 61 20.88 -6.26 8.99
N MET A 62 21.66 -6.07 7.93
CA MET A 62 21.12 -5.67 6.62
C MET A 62 20.19 -6.72 6.04
N LYS A 63 20.56 -8.01 6.10
CA LYS A 63 19.69 -9.11 5.66
C LYS A 63 18.37 -9.10 6.43
N HIS A 64 18.42 -8.88 7.74
CA HIS A 64 17.23 -8.78 8.59
C HIS A 64 16.33 -7.59 8.18
N MET A 65 16.91 -6.40 8.01
CA MET A 65 16.17 -5.20 7.59
C MET A 65 15.46 -5.39 6.23
N LEU A 66 16.13 -6.05 5.27
CA LEU A 66 15.56 -6.34 3.97
C LEU A 66 14.47 -7.42 4.04
N ALA A 67 14.63 -8.42 4.93
CA ALA A 67 13.63 -9.46 5.16
C ALA A 67 12.36 -8.88 5.82
N GLU A 68 12.51 -8.01 6.82
CA GLU A 68 11.41 -7.32 7.49
C GLU A 68 10.80 -6.20 6.66
N ARG A 69 11.48 -5.78 5.58
CA ARG A 69 11.13 -4.61 4.75
C ARG A 69 10.92 -3.34 5.57
N GLN A 70 11.76 -3.15 6.60
CA GLN A 70 11.65 -2.05 7.52
C GLN A 70 13.05 -1.53 7.91
N PHE A 71 13.24 -0.23 7.78
CA PHE A 71 14.41 0.45 8.33
C PHE A 71 14.19 0.84 9.79
N PRO A 72 15.26 0.92 10.60
CA PRO A 72 15.20 1.41 11.97
C PRO A 72 14.48 2.76 12.05
N GLU A 73 13.66 2.93 13.08
CA GLU A 73 12.86 4.14 13.27
C GLU A 73 13.75 5.38 13.44
N GLU A 74 14.81 5.28 14.24
CA GLU A 74 15.76 6.37 14.47
C GLU A 74 16.42 6.85 13.17
N TYR A 75 16.88 5.90 12.34
CA TYR A 75 17.44 6.21 11.02
C TYR A 75 16.39 6.84 10.10
N THR A 76 15.16 6.32 10.11
CA THR A 76 14.08 6.86 9.28
C THR A 76 13.73 8.30 9.65
N GLN A 77 13.66 8.61 10.95
CA GLN A 77 13.36 9.95 11.43
C GLN A 77 14.46 10.94 11.03
N SER A 78 15.74 10.52 11.09
CA SER A 78 16.85 11.38 10.69
C SER A 78 16.79 11.75 9.19
N LEU A 79 16.35 10.85 8.32
CA LEU A 79 16.22 11.11 6.86
C LEU A 79 15.29 12.28 6.51
N PHE A 80 14.36 12.65 7.40
CA PHE A 80 13.49 13.81 7.18
C PHE A 80 14.20 15.15 7.34
N ASN A 81 15.31 15.18 8.08
CA ASN A 81 16.12 16.39 8.25
C ASN A 81 16.86 16.75 6.96
N VAL A 82 17.03 15.80 6.04
CA VAL A 82 17.65 16.01 4.73
C VAL A 82 16.61 16.56 3.76
N THR A 83 16.62 17.87 3.51
CA THR A 83 15.63 18.56 2.65
C THR A 83 16.00 18.64 1.18
N GLU A 84 17.29 18.54 0.87
CA GLU A 84 17.86 18.57 -0.48
C GLU A 84 18.71 17.32 -0.71
N THR A 85 19.02 17.03 -1.98
CA THR A 85 19.89 15.89 -2.32
C THR A 85 21.24 16.00 -1.62
N SER A 86 21.60 14.97 -0.86
CA SER A 86 22.86 14.89 -0.14
C SER A 86 23.66 13.71 -0.71
N SER A 87 24.67 14.02 -1.52
CA SER A 87 25.44 13.04 -2.28
C SER A 87 26.78 12.69 -1.62
N ASN A 88 27.31 11.52 -1.96
CA ASN A 88 28.65 11.06 -1.58
C ASN A 88 28.94 11.10 -0.07
N LEU A 89 27.92 10.79 0.74
CA LEU A 89 28.07 10.65 2.19
C LEU A 89 28.91 9.42 2.51
N GLY A 90 30.03 9.64 3.20
CA GLY A 90 30.91 8.58 3.66
C GLY A 90 30.29 7.72 4.77
N VAL A 91 30.98 6.62 5.09
CA VAL A 91 30.57 5.63 6.11
C VAL A 91 30.47 6.20 7.53
N ASP A 92 31.14 7.31 7.81
CA ASP A 92 31.09 7.98 9.11
C ASP A 92 29.89 8.91 9.27
N SER A 93 29.13 9.15 8.19
CA SER A 93 27.89 9.92 8.28
C SER A 93 26.81 9.14 9.03
N ASP A 94 26.05 9.82 9.88
CA ASP A 94 24.86 9.26 10.55
C ASP A 94 23.78 8.78 9.55
N TYR A 95 23.90 9.25 8.31
CA TYR A 95 22.99 8.97 7.21
C TYR A 95 23.47 7.82 6.31
N THR A 96 24.61 7.20 6.61
CA THR A 96 25.15 6.13 5.78
C THR A 96 24.18 4.95 5.65
N ALA A 97 24.11 4.37 4.46
CA ALA A 97 23.38 3.12 4.21
C ALA A 97 24.19 1.88 4.59
N PHE A 98 25.44 2.05 5.06
CA PHE A 98 26.34 0.96 5.43
C PHE A 98 26.31 0.68 6.94
N PRO A 99 26.45 -0.59 7.36
CA PRO A 99 26.45 -0.92 8.78
C PRO A 99 27.63 -0.29 9.53
N VAL A 100 27.32 0.51 10.57
CA VAL A 100 28.33 1.17 11.41
C VAL A 100 29.28 0.21 12.13
N GLU A 101 28.86 -1.03 12.34
CA GLU A 101 29.67 -2.10 12.95
C GLU A 101 30.83 -2.55 12.05
N ASN A 102 30.72 -2.36 10.73
CA ASN A 102 31.67 -2.84 9.74
C ASN A 102 32.31 -1.69 8.94
N ARG A 103 32.45 -0.49 9.54
CA ARG A 103 32.98 0.71 8.84
C ARG A 103 34.31 0.46 8.16
N GLU A 104 35.21 -0.28 8.80
CA GLU A 104 36.54 -0.61 8.26
C GLU A 104 36.47 -1.42 6.95
N LEU A 105 35.45 -2.29 6.80
CA LEU A 105 35.23 -3.09 5.60
C LEU A 105 34.64 -2.27 4.45
N PHE A 106 33.94 -1.19 4.77
CA PHE A 106 33.23 -0.36 3.80
C PHE A 106 33.84 1.02 3.62
N GLY A 107 35.14 1.22 3.86
CA GLY A 107 35.78 2.55 3.80
C GLY A 107 35.60 3.33 2.49
N GLN A 108 35.22 2.67 1.40
CA GLN A 108 34.88 3.27 0.10
C GLN A 108 33.36 3.35 -0.16
N GLY A 109 32.56 3.14 0.88
CA GLY A 109 31.11 3.09 0.85
C GLY A 109 30.55 4.51 0.80
N LEU A 110 29.87 4.81 -0.29
CA LEU A 110 29.24 6.09 -0.52
C LEU A 110 27.74 5.94 -0.53
N THR A 111 27.08 6.84 0.18
CA THR A 111 25.62 6.94 0.27
C THR A 111 25.16 8.25 -0.37
N THR A 112 24.09 8.19 -1.16
CA THR A 112 23.40 9.38 -1.67
C THR A 112 21.95 9.33 -1.22
N ILE A 113 21.47 10.42 -0.65
CA ILE A 113 20.10 10.56 -0.16
C ILE A 113 19.39 11.56 -1.04
N VAL A 114 18.28 11.13 -1.64
CA VAL A 114 17.42 11.97 -2.47
C VAL A 114 16.02 12.02 -1.86
N PRO A 115 15.55 13.19 -1.43
CA PRO A 115 14.17 13.38 -0.99
C PRO A 115 13.16 13.01 -2.07
N ILE A 116 12.15 12.21 -1.73
CA ILE A 116 11.00 11.94 -2.61
C ILE A 116 9.89 12.92 -2.24
N VAL A 117 9.62 13.86 -3.14
CA VAL A 117 8.61 14.90 -2.98
C VAL A 117 7.55 14.74 -4.06
N GLY A 118 6.28 14.84 -3.67
CA GLY A 118 5.16 14.86 -4.61
C GLY A 118 4.00 15.66 -4.05
N GLY A 119 3.32 16.42 -4.91
CA GLY A 119 2.17 17.26 -4.50
C GLY A 119 2.52 18.35 -3.48
N GLY A 120 3.80 18.72 -3.36
CA GLY A 120 4.29 19.67 -2.37
C GLY A 120 4.62 19.05 -1.00
N GLU A 121 4.46 17.73 -0.83
CA GLU A 121 4.76 17.03 0.42
C GLU A 121 5.92 16.05 0.29
N ARG A 122 6.64 15.82 1.40
CA ARG A 122 7.65 14.76 1.50
C ARG A 122 6.96 13.40 1.63
N LEU A 123 7.11 12.55 0.61
CA LEU A 123 6.47 11.24 0.50
C LEU A 123 7.36 10.08 0.96
N GLY A 124 8.67 10.28 0.95
CA GLY A 124 9.65 9.25 1.33
C GLY A 124 11.07 9.68 1.02
N THR A 125 12.00 8.73 1.01
CA THR A 125 13.41 8.95 0.74
C THR A 125 13.92 7.86 -0.19
N LEU A 126 14.60 8.27 -1.25
CA LEU A 126 15.39 7.37 -2.09
C LEU A 126 16.81 7.35 -1.54
N VAL A 127 17.27 6.17 -1.13
CA VAL A 127 18.63 5.96 -0.64
C VAL A 127 19.38 5.14 -1.66
N LEU A 128 20.54 5.65 -2.08
CA LEU A 128 21.46 5.00 -3.00
C LEU A 128 22.75 4.67 -2.26
N ALA A 129 23.31 3.49 -2.53
CA ALA A 129 24.56 3.08 -1.92
C ALA A 129 25.43 2.29 -2.90
N ARG A 130 26.72 2.60 -2.98
CA ARG A 130 27.67 1.79 -3.74
C ARG A 130 29.08 1.87 -3.14
N LEU A 131 29.91 0.89 -3.48
CA LEU A 131 31.33 0.87 -3.13
C LEU A 131 32.18 1.37 -4.30
N GLY A 132 33.12 2.27 -4.01
CA GLY A 132 34.22 2.63 -4.89
C GLY A 132 34.01 3.85 -5.77
N GLN A 133 32.88 3.96 -6.47
CA GLN A 133 32.65 5.07 -7.42
C GLN A 133 31.82 6.21 -6.80
N GLU A 134 32.28 7.45 -6.94
CA GLU A 134 31.54 8.66 -6.54
C GLU A 134 30.33 8.92 -7.42
N PHE A 135 29.20 9.30 -6.82
CA PHE A 135 28.01 9.77 -7.53
C PHE A 135 28.29 11.12 -8.18
N LEU A 136 28.31 11.12 -9.50
CA LEU A 136 28.52 12.32 -10.32
C LEU A 136 27.19 12.94 -10.74
N ASP A 137 27.24 14.13 -11.35
CA ASP A 137 26.04 14.85 -11.81
C ASP A 137 25.11 14.00 -12.69
N ASP A 138 25.67 13.17 -13.58
CA ASP A 138 24.90 12.23 -14.42
C ASP A 138 24.11 11.22 -13.57
N ASP A 139 24.70 10.73 -12.48
CA ASP A 139 24.05 9.81 -11.54
C ASP A 139 22.98 10.54 -10.72
N LEU A 140 23.27 11.79 -10.31
CA LEU A 140 22.34 12.63 -9.55
C LEU A 140 21.12 13.03 -10.39
N ILE A 141 21.31 13.32 -11.68
CA ILE A 141 20.20 13.55 -12.63
C ILE A 141 19.30 12.32 -12.67
N LEU A 142 19.88 11.12 -12.80
CA LEU A 142 19.09 9.88 -12.80
C LEU A 142 18.41 9.63 -11.46
N ALA A 143 19.07 9.94 -10.34
CA ALA A 143 18.54 9.75 -9.00
C ALA A 143 17.36 10.69 -8.70
N GLU A 144 17.49 11.98 -9.00
CA GLU A 144 16.42 12.97 -8.80
C GLU A 144 15.24 12.75 -9.75
N TYR A 145 15.54 12.37 -11.00
CA TYR A 145 14.51 11.99 -11.95
C TYR A 145 13.74 10.77 -11.47
N SER A 146 14.45 9.74 -11.00
CA SER A 146 13.86 8.54 -10.39
C SER A 146 13.05 8.87 -9.14
N SER A 147 13.54 9.76 -8.28
CA SER A 147 12.84 10.21 -7.08
C SER A 147 11.51 10.88 -7.41
N THR A 148 11.51 11.80 -8.38
CA THR A 148 10.29 12.50 -8.83
C THR A 148 9.25 11.51 -9.35
N VAL A 149 9.70 10.56 -10.16
CA VAL A 149 8.90 9.49 -10.72
C VAL A 149 8.29 8.59 -9.64
N VAL A 150 9.08 8.18 -8.65
CA VAL A 150 8.59 7.40 -7.49
C VAL A 150 7.55 8.21 -6.71
N GLY A 151 7.77 9.52 -6.55
CA GLY A 151 6.81 10.41 -5.91
C GLY A 151 5.46 10.43 -6.63
N MET A 152 5.46 10.45 -7.96
CA MET A 152 4.23 10.36 -8.76
C MET A 152 3.51 9.03 -8.57
N GLU A 153 4.24 7.91 -8.55
CA GLU A 153 3.65 6.59 -8.34
C GLU A 153 3.09 6.41 -6.92
N ILE A 154 3.75 6.95 -5.89
CA ILE A 154 3.21 6.95 -4.51
C ILE A 154 1.90 7.75 -4.44
N LEU A 155 1.81 8.90 -5.14
CA LEU A 155 0.56 9.67 -5.19
C LEU A 155 -0.53 8.92 -5.95
N ARG A 156 -0.18 8.22 -7.03
CA ARG A 156 -1.14 7.41 -7.79
C ARG A 156 -1.70 6.27 -6.94
N GLU A 157 -0.85 5.52 -6.26
CA GLU A 157 -1.28 4.43 -5.37
C GLU A 157 -2.25 4.93 -4.29
N LYS A 158 -1.94 6.07 -3.66
CA LYS A 158 -2.85 6.70 -2.69
C LYS A 158 -4.17 7.16 -3.30
N ALA A 159 -4.15 7.72 -4.52
CA ALA A 159 -5.36 8.16 -5.20
C ALA A 159 -6.25 6.96 -5.56
N GLU A 160 -5.66 5.87 -6.07
CA GLU A 160 -6.37 4.61 -6.35
C GLU A 160 -6.97 4.01 -5.08
N GLU A 161 -6.24 4.03 -3.95
CA GLU A 161 -6.74 3.55 -2.65
C GLU A 161 -7.95 4.38 -2.17
N ILE A 162 -7.89 5.71 -2.28
CA ILE A 162 -8.98 6.61 -1.90
C ILE A 162 -10.19 6.41 -2.83
N GLU A 163 -9.96 6.27 -4.14
CA GLU A 163 -11.02 6.03 -5.12
C GLU A 163 -11.74 4.70 -4.84
N GLU A 164 -10.99 3.63 -4.61
CA GLU A 164 -11.58 2.32 -4.31
C GLU A 164 -12.31 2.33 -2.97
N GLU A 165 -11.79 3.02 -1.95
CA GLU A 165 -12.48 3.19 -0.67
C GLU A 165 -13.79 3.97 -0.84
N ALA A 166 -13.78 5.07 -1.61
CA ALA A 166 -14.95 5.88 -1.89
C ALA A 166 -16.00 5.10 -2.70
N ARG A 167 -15.56 4.35 -3.71
CA ARG A 167 -16.41 3.46 -4.52
C ARG A 167 -17.03 2.37 -3.67
N SER A 168 -16.24 1.72 -2.81
CA SER A 168 -16.68 0.71 -1.87
C SER A 168 -17.78 1.23 -0.93
N LYS A 169 -17.59 2.43 -0.35
CA LYS A 169 -18.61 3.11 0.45
C LYS A 169 -19.86 3.47 -0.35
N ALA A 170 -19.71 3.93 -1.59
CA ALA A 170 -20.83 4.29 -2.45
C ALA A 170 -21.71 3.08 -2.78
N VAL A 171 -21.11 1.92 -3.10
CA VAL A 171 -21.83 0.66 -3.34
C VAL A 171 -22.64 0.26 -2.11
N VAL A 172 -22.03 0.33 -0.91
CA VAL A 172 -22.71 0.04 0.36
C VAL A 172 -23.88 1.00 0.59
N GLN A 173 -23.69 2.30 0.41
CA GLN A 173 -24.73 3.30 0.61
C GLN A 173 -25.90 3.14 -0.37
N MET A 174 -25.61 2.84 -1.64
CA MET A 174 -26.63 2.51 -2.63
C MET A 174 -27.43 1.26 -2.23
N ALA A 175 -26.74 0.22 -1.77
CA ALA A 175 -27.37 -1.02 -1.33
C ALA A 175 -28.31 -0.77 -0.14
N ILE A 176 -27.86 -0.04 0.88
CA ILE A 176 -28.67 0.32 2.04
C ILE A 176 -29.85 1.20 1.64
N SER A 177 -29.64 2.20 0.78
CA SER A 177 -30.71 3.10 0.29
C SER A 177 -31.79 2.36 -0.53
N SER A 178 -31.47 1.18 -1.06
CA SER A 178 -32.45 0.34 -1.78
C SER A 178 -33.36 -0.46 -0.85
N LEU A 179 -33.01 -0.57 0.44
CA LEU A 179 -33.79 -1.27 1.46
C LEU A 179 -34.94 -0.37 1.94
N SER A 180 -36.12 -0.95 2.08
CA SER A 180 -37.23 -0.35 2.84
C SER A 180 -36.93 -0.39 4.33
N TYR A 181 -37.68 0.39 5.11
CA TYR A 181 -37.51 0.46 6.58
C TYR A 181 -37.51 -0.93 7.25
N SER A 182 -38.49 -1.77 6.94
CA SER A 182 -38.57 -3.13 7.49
C SER A 182 -37.47 -4.07 6.97
N GLU A 183 -36.96 -3.85 5.76
CA GLU A 183 -35.82 -4.61 5.23
C GLU A 183 -34.51 -4.20 5.92
N LEU A 184 -34.32 -2.91 6.21
CA LEU A 184 -33.17 -2.40 6.96
C LEU A 184 -33.15 -2.96 8.39
N GLU A 185 -34.27 -2.89 9.09
CA GLU A 185 -34.44 -3.46 10.44
C GLU A 185 -34.15 -4.97 10.44
N ALA A 186 -34.61 -5.69 9.41
CA ALA A 186 -34.30 -7.11 9.25
C ALA A 186 -32.79 -7.37 9.12
N ILE A 187 -32.10 -6.57 8.30
CA ILE A 187 -30.65 -6.69 8.08
C ILE A 187 -29.87 -6.40 9.37
N GLU A 188 -30.28 -5.41 10.15
CA GLU A 188 -29.63 -5.09 11.42
C GLU A 188 -29.65 -6.30 12.37
N HIS A 189 -30.81 -6.92 12.55
CA HIS A 189 -30.94 -8.09 13.42
C HIS A 189 -30.21 -9.33 12.88
N ILE A 190 -30.16 -9.48 11.55
CA ILE A 190 -29.40 -10.55 10.91
C ILE A 190 -27.92 -10.46 11.26
N PHE A 191 -27.32 -9.27 11.10
CA PHE A 191 -25.89 -9.09 11.36
C PHE A 191 -25.55 -8.99 12.86
N GLU A 192 -26.51 -8.60 13.71
CA GLU A 192 -26.39 -8.78 15.17
C GLU A 192 -26.32 -10.26 15.58
N GLU A 193 -27.18 -11.12 15.02
CA GLU A 193 -27.19 -12.56 15.34
C GLU A 193 -25.99 -13.30 14.73
N LEU A 194 -25.48 -12.83 13.58
CA LEU A 194 -24.30 -13.41 12.94
C LEU A 194 -23.01 -13.12 13.73
N ASN A 195 -22.93 -11.93 14.35
CA ASN A 195 -21.78 -11.44 15.12
C ASN A 195 -20.42 -11.69 14.42
N GLY A 196 -20.36 -11.40 13.12
CA GLY A 196 -19.20 -11.65 12.28
C GLY A 196 -19.43 -11.24 10.82
N THR A 197 -18.41 -11.47 9.98
CA THR A 197 -18.46 -11.18 8.54
C THR A 197 -18.99 -12.34 7.70
N GLU A 198 -19.17 -13.52 8.30
CA GLU A 198 -19.76 -14.69 7.63
C GLU A 198 -20.43 -15.63 8.63
N GLY A 199 -21.40 -16.42 8.16
CA GLY A 199 -22.04 -17.44 8.97
C GLY A 199 -23.35 -17.97 8.40
N LEU A 200 -24.01 -18.83 9.19
CA LEU A 200 -25.25 -19.48 8.81
C LEU A 200 -26.46 -18.74 9.40
N LEU A 201 -27.39 -18.37 8.53
CA LEU A 201 -28.63 -17.69 8.88
C LEU A 201 -29.83 -18.62 8.73
N VAL A 202 -30.70 -18.65 9.74
CA VAL A 202 -32.02 -19.30 9.65
C VAL A 202 -33.12 -18.24 9.64
N ALA A 203 -33.61 -17.90 8.44
CA ALA A 203 -34.56 -16.79 8.26
C ALA A 203 -35.86 -16.92 9.06
N SER A 204 -36.36 -18.14 9.30
CA SER A 204 -37.56 -18.36 10.13
C SER A 204 -37.35 -17.91 11.59
N LYS A 205 -36.17 -18.20 12.16
CA LYS A 205 -35.86 -17.87 13.56
C LYS A 205 -35.82 -16.35 13.79
N ILE A 206 -35.33 -15.60 12.79
CA ILE A 206 -35.28 -14.13 12.85
C ILE A 206 -36.65 -13.52 12.61
N ALA A 207 -37.40 -14.04 11.64
CA ALA A 207 -38.77 -13.61 11.37
C ALA A 207 -39.65 -13.69 12.63
N ASP A 208 -39.60 -14.81 13.35
CA ASP A 208 -40.39 -15.02 14.55
C ASP A 208 -39.94 -14.15 15.73
N ARG A 209 -38.65 -13.81 15.83
CA ARG A 209 -38.09 -12.98 16.91
C ARG A 209 -38.38 -11.50 16.73
N VAL A 210 -38.24 -10.99 15.51
CA VAL A 210 -38.38 -9.56 15.17
C VAL A 210 -39.82 -9.21 14.79
N GLY A 211 -40.67 -10.21 14.52
CA GLY A 211 -42.07 -9.99 14.14
C GLY A 211 -42.24 -9.55 12.68
N ILE A 212 -41.29 -9.87 11.81
CA ILE A 212 -41.30 -9.55 10.38
C ILE A 212 -41.57 -10.79 9.53
N THR A 213 -42.08 -10.60 8.32
CA THR A 213 -42.31 -11.73 7.40
C THR A 213 -40.99 -12.25 6.81
N ARG A 214 -40.89 -13.57 6.61
CA ARG A 214 -39.73 -14.21 5.96
C ARG A 214 -39.40 -13.61 4.58
N SER A 215 -40.42 -13.14 3.84
CA SER A 215 -40.24 -12.47 2.55
C SER A 215 -39.44 -11.17 2.64
N VAL A 216 -39.57 -10.41 3.73
CA VAL A 216 -38.79 -9.18 3.96
C VAL A 216 -37.31 -9.51 4.09
N ILE A 217 -36.97 -10.52 4.89
CA ILE A 217 -35.58 -11.00 5.06
C ILE A 217 -34.97 -11.44 3.72
N VAL A 218 -35.69 -12.27 2.96
CA VAL A 218 -35.20 -12.79 1.68
C VAL A 218 -35.01 -11.67 0.65
N ASN A 219 -35.92 -10.70 0.61
CA ASN A 219 -35.80 -9.56 -0.31
C ASN A 219 -34.62 -8.66 0.07
N ALA A 220 -34.43 -8.39 1.37
CA ALA A 220 -33.30 -7.59 1.85
C ALA A 220 -31.95 -8.24 1.48
N LEU A 221 -31.79 -9.54 1.73
CA LEU A 221 -30.59 -10.28 1.35
C LEU A 221 -30.36 -10.28 -0.17
N ARG A 222 -31.43 -10.45 -0.97
CA ARG A 222 -31.33 -10.39 -2.43
C ARG A 222 -30.86 -9.01 -2.92
N LYS A 223 -31.32 -7.92 -2.31
CA LYS A 223 -30.89 -6.56 -2.68
C LYS A 223 -29.41 -6.33 -2.38
N LEU A 224 -28.95 -6.76 -1.20
CA LEU A 224 -27.53 -6.68 -0.82
C LEU A 224 -26.63 -7.56 -1.71
N GLU A 225 -27.09 -8.76 -2.05
CA GLU A 225 -26.37 -9.67 -2.96
C GLU A 225 -26.31 -9.09 -4.38
N SER A 226 -27.42 -8.50 -4.86
CA SER A 226 -27.47 -7.88 -6.18
C SER A 226 -26.54 -6.66 -6.29
N ALA A 227 -26.29 -5.96 -5.18
CA ALA A 227 -25.34 -4.86 -5.09
C ALA A 227 -23.88 -5.32 -4.89
N GLY A 228 -23.63 -6.63 -4.77
CA GLY A 228 -22.29 -7.18 -4.52
C GLY A 228 -21.75 -6.92 -3.11
N VAL A 229 -22.62 -6.56 -2.16
CA VAL A 229 -22.23 -6.30 -0.76
C VAL A 229 -22.05 -7.60 0.01
N ILE A 230 -22.88 -8.60 -0.30
CA ILE A 230 -22.82 -9.93 0.29
C ILE A 230 -22.88 -11.01 -0.79
N GLU A 231 -22.49 -12.21 -0.43
CA GLU A 231 -22.77 -13.44 -1.16
C GLU A 231 -23.67 -14.31 -0.30
N SER A 232 -24.72 -14.89 -0.89
CA SER A 232 -25.61 -15.80 -0.20
C SER A 232 -25.63 -17.18 -0.87
N ARG A 233 -25.62 -18.24 -0.07
CA ARG A 233 -25.73 -19.62 -0.55
C ARG A 233 -26.78 -20.37 0.25
N SER A 234 -27.86 -20.77 -0.42
CA SER A 234 -28.89 -21.59 0.21
C SER A 234 -28.35 -22.99 0.53
N LEU A 235 -28.56 -23.43 1.78
CA LEU A 235 -28.27 -24.79 2.26
C LEU A 235 -29.58 -25.58 2.51
N GLY A 236 -30.66 -25.17 1.85
CA GLY A 236 -31.98 -25.77 2.00
C GLY A 236 -32.53 -25.60 3.42
N MET A 237 -32.95 -26.70 4.03
CA MET A 237 -33.56 -26.69 5.38
C MET A 237 -32.60 -26.27 6.49
N LYS A 238 -31.29 -26.28 6.25
CA LYS A 238 -30.28 -25.86 7.23
C LYS A 238 -30.15 -24.34 7.35
N GLY A 239 -30.68 -23.58 6.39
CA GLY A 239 -30.59 -22.13 6.34
C GLY A 239 -29.83 -21.63 5.12
N THR A 240 -29.36 -20.39 5.20
CA THR A 240 -28.61 -19.70 4.14
C THR A 240 -27.26 -19.28 4.71
N TYR A 241 -26.17 -19.69 4.07
CA TYR A 241 -24.85 -19.16 4.37
C TYR A 241 -24.71 -17.76 3.78
N ILE A 242 -24.21 -16.82 4.56
CA ILE A 242 -23.98 -15.43 4.14
C ILE A 242 -22.52 -15.10 4.38
N LYS A 243 -21.92 -14.41 3.42
CA LYS A 243 -20.57 -13.84 3.53
C LYS A 243 -20.59 -12.39 3.08
N VAL A 244 -20.05 -11.50 3.90
CA VAL A 244 -19.86 -10.10 3.55
C VAL A 244 -18.66 -9.97 2.62
N LEU A 245 -18.88 -9.38 1.44
CA LEU A 245 -17.83 -9.12 0.45
C LEU A 245 -17.21 -7.73 0.63
N ASN A 246 -18.00 -6.77 1.12
CA ASN A 246 -17.57 -5.40 1.33
C ASN A 246 -17.34 -5.12 2.83
N ASP A 247 -16.08 -4.86 3.20
CA ASP A 247 -15.66 -4.59 4.58
C ASP A 247 -16.26 -3.32 5.19
N LYS A 248 -16.69 -2.36 4.36
CA LYS A 248 -17.31 -1.10 4.80
C LYS A 248 -18.78 -1.27 5.18
N PHE A 249 -19.41 -2.39 4.80
CA PHE A 249 -20.84 -2.60 5.01
C PHE A 249 -21.27 -2.52 6.48
N LEU A 250 -20.63 -3.32 7.36
CA LEU A 250 -20.99 -3.36 8.78
C LEU A 250 -20.75 -2.02 9.47
N GLN A 251 -19.71 -1.28 9.05
CA GLN A 251 -19.40 0.04 9.57
C GLN A 251 -20.48 1.07 9.18
N GLU A 252 -20.92 1.07 7.92
CA GLU A 252 -21.98 1.98 7.47
C GLU A 252 -23.34 1.62 8.07
N LEU A 253 -23.64 0.33 8.24
CA LEU A 253 -24.85 -0.14 8.92
C LEU A 253 -24.90 0.33 10.38
N ALA A 254 -23.77 0.27 11.10
CA ALA A 254 -23.68 0.71 12.50
C ALA A 254 -23.89 2.23 12.68
N LYS A 255 -23.48 3.04 11.70
CA LYS A 255 -23.70 4.51 11.74
C LYS A 255 -25.18 4.87 11.74
N LEU A 256 -26.02 4.08 11.06
CA LEU A 256 -27.45 4.32 10.98
C LEU A 256 -28.18 4.05 12.29
N LYS A 257 -27.65 3.16 13.16
CA LYS A 257 -28.19 2.93 14.51
C LYS A 257 -28.01 4.10 15.48
N THR A 258 -27.08 5.01 15.17
CA THR A 258 -26.71 6.12 16.07
C THR A 258 -27.45 7.41 15.76
N ASN A 259 -28.25 7.43 14.68
CA ASN A 259 -29.14 8.53 14.30
C ASN A 259 -30.61 8.16 14.58
#